data_AF-A0A0N0P5F0-F1
#
_entry.id   AF-A0A0N0P5F0-F1
#
_cell.length_a   1.000
_cell.length_b   1.000
_cell.length_c   1.000
_cell.angle_alpha   90.00
_cell.angle_beta   90.00
_cell.angle_gamma   90.00
#
_symmetry.space_group_name_H-M   'P 1'
#
loop_
_entity.id
_entity.type
_entity.pdbx_description
1 polymer ?
#
loop_
_entity_poly.entity_id
_entity_poly.type
_entity_poly.pdbx_seq_one_letter_code
_entity_poly.pdbx_strand_id
1 'polypeptide(L)'
;MLRLTRRALLQRSRTLLEKKFQSHSSGATPGIDNSMTGKLKAEMKKMLKIQLFLIPICVIVMVFMFPTPSEADEKRMREEYERNAGWKT
;
A
#
# COMPACT_ATOMS: atom_id res chain seq x y z
N MET A 1 -52.90 24.21 -8.48
CA MET A 1 -52.42 23.27 -9.52
C MET A 1 -50.90 23.33 -9.82
N LEU A 2 -50.20 24.45 -9.57
CA LEU A 2 -48.74 24.60 -9.83
C LEU A 2 -47.79 23.70 -9.01
N ARG A 3 -48.21 23.15 -7.86
CA ARG A 3 -47.35 22.30 -7.01
C ARG A 3 -47.23 20.86 -7.55
N LEU A 4 -48.25 20.36 -8.24
CA LEU A 4 -48.29 19.02 -8.84
C LEU A 4 -47.35 18.94 -10.05
N THR A 5 -47.33 19.97 -10.89
CA THR A 5 -46.44 20.07 -12.05
C THR A 5 -44.97 20.16 -11.64
N ARG A 6 -44.64 20.88 -10.56
CA ARG A 6 -43.27 20.94 -10.03
C ARG A 6 -42.77 19.59 -9.51
N ARG A 7 -43.63 18.82 -8.81
CA ARG A 7 -43.29 17.47 -8.34
C ARG A 7 -43.10 16.49 -9.50
N ALA A 8 -43.98 16.52 -10.50
CA ALA A 8 -43.85 15.69 -11.69
C ALA A 8 -42.58 16.01 -12.51
N LEU A 9 -42.22 17.30 -12.60
CA LEU A 9 -41.02 17.74 -13.31
C LEU A 9 -39.73 17.35 -12.58
N LEU A 10 -39.72 17.40 -11.24
CA LEU A 10 -38.62 16.91 -10.40
C LEU A 10 -38.46 15.37 -10.46
N GLN A 11 -39.56 14.63 -10.52
CA GLN A 11 -39.51 13.17 -10.70
C GLN A 11 -38.97 12.80 -12.09
N ARG A 12 -39.38 13.56 -13.13
CA ARG A 12 -38.89 13.36 -14.50
C ARG A 12 -37.42 13.74 -14.63
N SER A 13 -36.96 14.82 -14.00
CA SER A 13 -35.54 15.19 -14.01
C SER A 13 -34.69 14.17 -13.25
N ARG A 14 -35.17 13.68 -12.09
CA ARG A 14 -34.48 12.65 -11.31
C ARG A 14 -34.33 11.34 -12.07
N THR A 15 -35.39 10.87 -12.73
CA THR A 15 -35.35 9.63 -13.54
C THR A 15 -34.47 9.77 -14.79
N LEU A 16 -34.45 10.94 -15.43
CA LEU A 16 -33.52 11.22 -16.52
C LEU A 16 -32.07 11.28 -16.05
N LEU A 17 -31.82 11.86 -14.89
CA LEU A 17 -30.49 11.93 -14.28
C LEU A 17 -30.01 10.53 -13.86
N GLU A 18 -30.86 9.72 -13.22
CA GLU A 18 -30.56 8.32 -12.90
C GLU A 18 -30.26 7.48 -14.15
N LYS A 19 -31.03 7.65 -15.25
CA LYS A 19 -30.74 6.98 -16.53
C LYS A 19 -29.43 7.45 -17.18
N LYS A 20 -29.13 8.75 -17.14
CA LYS A 20 -27.85 9.31 -17.61
C LYS A 20 -26.68 8.77 -16.78
N PHE A 21 -26.80 8.77 -15.45
CA PHE A 21 -25.80 8.20 -14.56
C PHE A 21 -25.61 6.71 -14.82
N GLN A 22 -26.69 5.93 -14.96
CA GLN A 22 -26.61 4.51 -15.31
C GLN A 22 -25.88 4.25 -16.62
N SER A 23 -26.14 5.07 -17.65
CA SER A 23 -25.43 5.00 -18.94
C SER A 23 -23.94 5.33 -18.85
N HIS A 24 -23.51 6.15 -17.88
CA HIS A 24 -22.10 6.43 -17.62
C HIS A 24 -21.45 5.37 -16.72
N SER A 25 -22.21 4.74 -15.81
CA SER A 25 -21.72 3.65 -14.95
C SER A 25 -21.74 2.26 -15.61
N SER A 26 -22.53 2.05 -16.67
CA SER A 26 -22.41 0.86 -17.52
C SER A 26 -21.15 0.87 -18.40
N GLY A 27 -20.39 1.97 -18.39
CA GLY A 27 -19.04 2.07 -18.93
C GLY A 27 -17.94 1.61 -17.97
N ALA A 28 -18.27 1.28 -16.72
CA ALA A 28 -17.40 0.46 -15.88
C ALA A 28 -17.60 -1.00 -16.31
N THR A 29 -16.85 -1.40 -17.32
CA THR A 29 -16.72 -2.75 -17.84
C THR A 29 -16.80 -3.78 -16.69
N PRO A 30 -17.74 -4.75 -16.72
CA PRO A 30 -17.61 -5.97 -15.91
C PRO A 30 -16.51 -6.90 -16.45
N GLY A 31 -15.73 -6.44 -17.44
CA GLY A 31 -14.47 -7.01 -17.87
C GLY A 31 -13.28 -6.24 -17.28
N ILE A 32 -13.11 -6.24 -15.94
CA ILE A 32 -11.75 -6.16 -15.39
C ILE A 32 -11.20 -7.57 -15.49
N ASP A 33 -10.81 -7.84 -16.72
CA ASP A 33 -10.14 -8.97 -17.32
C ASP A 33 -9.35 -9.83 -16.32
N ASN A 34 -9.76 -11.10 -16.18
CA ASN A 34 -8.95 -12.17 -15.56
C ASN A 34 -7.50 -12.22 -16.12
N SER A 35 -7.26 -11.65 -17.30
CA SER A 35 -5.96 -11.45 -17.94
C SER A 35 -5.06 -10.45 -17.19
N MET A 36 -5.61 -9.31 -16.75
CA MET A 36 -4.83 -8.26 -16.09
C MET A 36 -4.47 -8.65 -14.65
N THR A 37 -5.41 -9.29 -13.94
CA THR A 37 -5.16 -9.91 -12.62
C THR A 37 -4.18 -11.08 -12.72
N GLY A 38 -4.23 -11.89 -13.78
CA GLY A 38 -3.24 -12.95 -14.05
C GLY A 38 -1.83 -12.40 -14.26
N LYS A 39 -1.69 -11.34 -15.06
CA LYS A 39 -0.40 -10.65 -15.28
C LYS A 39 0.16 -10.05 -13.98
N LEU A 40 -0.68 -9.37 -13.20
CA LEU A 40 -0.27 -8.82 -11.89
C LEU A 40 0.19 -9.91 -10.92
N LYS A 41 -0.53 -11.04 -10.84
CA LYS A 41 -0.10 -12.18 -10.02
C LYS A 41 1.24 -12.77 -10.47
N ALA A 42 1.47 -12.85 -11.78
CA ALA A 42 2.73 -13.34 -12.32
C ALA A 42 3.90 -12.41 -12.02
N GLU A 43 3.74 -11.10 -12.20
CA GLU A 43 4.75 -10.09 -11.86
C GLU A 43 5.03 -10.04 -10.36
N MET A 44 3.98 -10.10 -9.52
CA MET A 44 4.14 -10.16 -8.06
C MET A 44 4.91 -11.41 -7.62
N LYS A 45 4.66 -12.57 -8.25
CA LYS A 45 5.43 -13.80 -8.00
C LYS A 45 6.90 -13.65 -8.40
N LYS A 46 7.22 -12.93 -9.48
CA LYS A 46 8.61 -12.63 -9.87
C LYS A 46 9.27 -11.71 -8.85
N MET A 47 8.60 -10.64 -8.44
CA MET A 47 9.11 -9.72 -7.42
C MET A 47 9.39 -10.45 -6.10
N LEU A 48 8.49 -11.32 -5.65
CA LEU A 48 8.69 -12.11 -4.44
C LEU A 48 9.92 -13.03 -4.55
N LYS A 49 10.12 -13.68 -5.70
CA LYS A 49 11.32 -14.50 -5.95
C LYS A 49 12.60 -13.68 -5.91
N ILE A 50 12.58 -12.47 -6.47
CA ILE A 50 13.74 -11.56 -6.43
C ILE A 50 14.03 -11.17 -4.97
N GLN A 51 13.01 -10.78 -4.20
CA GLN A 51 13.19 -10.43 -2.79
C GLN A 51 13.70 -11.60 -1.95
N LEU A 52 13.26 -12.83 -2.22
CA LEU A 52 13.76 -14.04 -1.55
C LEU A 52 15.26 -14.26 -1.74
N PHE A 53 15.86 -13.78 -2.84
CA PHE A 53 17.31 -13.82 -3.05
C PHE A 53 18.01 -12.55 -2.55
N LEU A 54 17.41 -11.39 -2.80
CA LEU A 54 18.03 -10.10 -2.49
C LEU A 54 18.13 -9.88 -0.97
N ILE A 55 17.10 -10.25 -0.20
CA ILE A 55 17.09 -10.07 1.26
C ILE A 55 18.23 -10.84 1.93
N PRO A 56 18.43 -12.16 1.70
CA PRO A 56 19.57 -12.88 2.26
C PRO A 56 20.92 -12.28 1.88
N ILE A 57 21.10 -11.85 0.62
CA ILE A 57 22.34 -11.22 0.17
C ILE A 57 22.58 -9.92 0.95
N CYS A 58 21.57 -9.07 1.06
CA CYS A 58 21.66 -7.83 1.84
C CYS A 58 21.99 -8.09 3.31
N VAL A 59 21.36 -9.11 3.92
CA VAL A 59 21.64 -9.49 5.31
C VAL A 59 23.10 -9.94 5.47
N ILE A 60 23.61 -10.78 4.57
CA ILE A 60 25.00 -11.22 4.60
C ILE A 60 25.94 -10.02 4.49
N VAL A 61 25.71 -9.12 3.53
CA VAL A 61 26.52 -7.90 3.37
C VAL A 61 26.48 -7.04 4.62
N MET A 62 25.32 -6.87 5.24
CA MET A 62 25.18 -6.10 6.48
C MET A 62 25.96 -6.72 7.63
N VAL A 63 25.92 -8.05 7.80
CA VAL A 63 26.70 -8.74 8.84
C VAL A 63 28.20 -8.60 8.59
N PHE A 64 28.65 -8.59 7.34
CA PHE A 64 30.06 -8.36 7.00
C PHE A 64 30.50 -6.91 7.21
N MET A 65 29.67 -5.93 6.82
CA MET A 65 29.98 -4.51 6.98
C MET A 65 29.86 -4.04 8.44
N PHE A 66 28.91 -4.61 9.17
CA PHE A 66 28.58 -4.29 10.56
C PHE A 66 28.57 -5.59 11.37
N PRO A 67 29.76 -6.15 11.66
CA PRO A 67 29.85 -7.36 12.47
C PRO A 67 29.20 -7.13 13.83
N THR A 68 28.51 -8.16 14.34
CA THR A 68 27.91 -8.10 15.66
C THR A 68 29.02 -7.83 16.69
N PRO A 69 28.90 -6.75 17.48
CA PRO A 69 29.88 -6.40 18.49
C PRO A 69 30.04 -7.54 19.49
N SER A 70 31.26 -7.72 20.02
CA SER A 70 31.48 -8.66 21.12
C SER A 70 30.81 -8.16 22.40
N GLU A 71 30.56 -9.03 23.38
CA GLU A 71 29.98 -8.62 24.68
C GLU A 71 30.78 -7.50 25.35
N ALA A 72 32.10 -7.45 25.14
CA ALA A 72 32.97 -6.40 25.65
C ALA A 72 32.74 -5.07 24.92
N ASP A 73 32.57 -5.10 23.60
CA ASP A 73 32.28 -3.92 22.79
C ASP A 73 30.88 -3.38 23.06
N GLU A 74 29.90 -4.25 23.26
CA GLU A 74 28.54 -3.85 23.67
C GLU A 74 28.54 -3.15 25.03
N LYS A 75 29.28 -3.68 26.01
CA LYS A 75 29.42 -3.06 27.32
C LYS A 75 30.06 -1.69 27.23
N ARG A 76 31.14 -1.56 26.44
CA ARG A 76 31.79 -0.27 26.19
C ARG A 76 30.86 0.73 25.51
N MET A 77 30.15 0.31 24.46
CA MET A 77 29.20 1.17 23.75
C MET A 77 28.04 1.61 24.65
N ARG A 78 27.59 0.74 25.56
CA ARG A 78 26.58 1.08 26.57
C ARG A 78 27.12 2.12 27.56
N GLU A 79 28.32 1.92 28.10
CA GLU A 79 28.96 2.88 29.01
C GLU A 79 29.19 4.25 28.33
N GLU A 80 29.57 4.26 27.05
CA GLU A 80 29.69 5.49 26.24
C GLU A 80 28.31 6.13 26.01
N TYR A 81 27.27 5.35 25.75
CA TYR A 81 25.90 5.84 25.60
C TYR A 81 25.37 6.46 26.89
N GLU A 82 25.52 5.79 28.03
CA GLU A 82 25.07 6.28 29.35
C GLU A 82 25.79 7.58 29.75
N ARG A 83 27.10 7.65 29.48
CA ARG A 83 27.90 8.86 29.68
C ARG A 83 27.43 10.02 28.79
N ASN A 84 27.12 9.75 27.52
CA ASN A 84 26.66 10.76 26.56
C ASN A 84 25.21 11.19 26.79
N ALA A 85 24.36 10.31 27.33
CA ALA A 85 22.98 10.60 27.70
C ALA A 85 22.87 11.46 28.98
N GLY A 86 24.00 11.77 29.63
CA GLY A 86 24.01 12.50 30.89
C GLY A 86 23.41 11.71 32.06
N TRP A 87 23.21 10.41 31.87
CA TRP A 87 22.87 9.49 32.96
C TRP A 87 24.13 9.29 33.79
N LYS A 88 24.34 10.20 34.75
CA LYS A 88 25.31 9.98 35.82
C LYS A 88 24.87 8.75 36.61
N THR A 89 25.68 7.69 36.59
CA THR A 89 25.93 6.94 37.82
C THR A 89 26.71 7.83 38.78
#